data_AF-A0A6A8DF11-F1
#
_entry.id   AF-A0A6A8DF11-F1
#
_cell.length_a   1.000
_cell.length_b   1.000
_cell.length_c   1.000
_cell.angle_alpha   90.00
_cell.angle_beta   90.00
_cell.angle_gamma   90.00
#
_symmetry.space_group_name_H-M   'P 1'
#
loop_
_entity.id
_entity.type
_entity.pdbx_description
1 polymer ?
#
loop_
_entity_poly.entity_id
_entity_poly.type
_entity_poly.pdbx_seq_one_letter_code
_entity_poly.pdbx_strand_id
1 'polypeptide(L)'
;MNNYDSWGLYRSQVNFPSYKTEKAQLSKDGPILIDLDPKTWEQHLDRIGQWLGNTLMAQISYHQLAQDTVSKIQEPHIRQAITDITFHAANHIRAVEELFSLIDRHPYFFSQYGGHASAMLKETISGLKGMLGGAQGDWQMLHQLLLTNMNTLGAFAVTEQFGLLLGLSEITQITLPIIHQKQTDQLVINEYMLEMASISIVYQQNI
;
A
#
# COMPACT_ATOMS: atom_id res chain seq x y z
N MET A 1 -23.43 -31.50 -5.16
CA MET A 1 -23.86 -31.38 -6.57
C MET A 1 -23.64 -29.93 -6.96
N ASN A 2 -22.64 -29.72 -7.82
CA ASN A 2 -22.09 -28.42 -8.21
C ASN A 2 -22.99 -27.74 -9.25
N ASN A 3 -23.09 -26.41 -9.18
CA ASN A 3 -23.78 -25.59 -10.16
C ASN A 3 -22.84 -24.45 -10.58
N TYR A 4 -21.96 -24.75 -11.54
CA TYR A 4 -21.10 -23.79 -12.23
C TYR A 4 -20.99 -24.21 -13.70
N ASP A 5 -22.00 -23.87 -14.49
CA ASP A 5 -21.97 -23.99 -15.95
C ASP A 5 -22.68 -22.77 -16.55
N SER A 6 -21.97 -21.64 -16.67
CA SER A 6 -22.40 -20.54 -17.57
C SER A 6 -21.30 -19.51 -17.84
N TRP A 7 -20.10 -19.92 -18.27
CA TRP A 7 -19.14 -18.98 -18.87
C TRP A 7 -18.41 -19.63 -20.07
N GLY A 8 -19.19 -19.97 -21.09
CA GLY A 8 -18.69 -20.27 -22.42
C GLY A 8 -19.43 -19.40 -23.43
N LEU A 9 -18.68 -18.90 -24.42
CA LEU A 9 -19.13 -18.16 -25.62
C LEU A 9 -19.04 -16.63 -25.54
N TYR A 10 -17.82 -16.08 -25.70
CA TYR A 10 -17.57 -14.87 -26.51
C TYR A 10 -16.07 -14.83 -26.91
N ARG A 11 -15.66 -15.78 -27.76
CA ARG A 11 -14.45 -15.63 -28.58
C ARG A 11 -14.82 -15.93 -30.03
N SER A 12 -15.21 -14.91 -30.75
CA SER A 12 -15.23 -14.95 -32.21
C SER A 12 -14.65 -13.65 -32.77
N GLN A 13 -13.45 -13.80 -33.33
CA GLN A 13 -12.97 -13.11 -34.52
C GLN A 13 -13.00 -11.57 -34.51
N VAL A 14 -11.95 -10.97 -33.93
CA VAL A 14 -11.60 -9.58 -34.25
C VAL A 14 -10.57 -9.58 -35.37
N ASN A 15 -11.03 -9.26 -36.57
CA ASN A 15 -10.19 -9.02 -37.73
C ASN A 15 -9.76 -7.54 -37.68
N PHE A 16 -8.48 -7.24 -37.44
CA PHE A 16 -7.98 -5.87 -37.33
C PHE A 16 -7.73 -5.29 -38.74
N PRO A 17 -8.42 -4.22 -39.16
CA PRO A 17 -8.10 -3.54 -40.42
C PRO A 17 -6.81 -2.75 -40.27
N SER A 18 -5.95 -2.76 -41.30
CA SER A 18 -4.81 -1.86 -41.38
C SER A 18 -5.29 -0.42 -41.61
N TYR A 19 -5.16 0.47 -40.63
CA TYR A 19 -5.64 1.84 -40.74
C TYR A 19 -4.63 2.77 -41.43
N LYS A 20 -5.06 3.41 -42.52
CA LYS A 20 -4.46 4.64 -43.04
C LYS A 20 -4.94 5.81 -42.18
N THR A 21 -4.03 6.71 -41.86
CA THR A 21 -4.24 7.93 -41.09
C THR A 21 -5.10 8.94 -41.85
N GLU A 22 -6.39 9.02 -41.53
CA GLU A 22 -7.28 10.10 -41.96
C GLU A 22 -8.04 10.69 -40.77
N LYS A 23 -8.16 12.02 -40.74
CA LYS A 23 -8.65 12.84 -39.63
C LYS A 23 -10.06 12.43 -39.19
N ALA A 24 -10.20 12.01 -37.94
CA ALA A 24 -11.45 11.53 -37.37
C ALA A 24 -12.54 12.62 -37.29
N GLN A 25 -13.66 12.41 -38.00
CA GLN A 25 -14.96 12.97 -37.64
C GLN A 25 -15.59 12.11 -36.54
N LEU A 26 -15.86 12.71 -35.38
CA LEU A 26 -16.42 12.05 -34.20
C LEU A 26 -17.93 11.75 -34.38
N SER A 27 -18.33 10.48 -34.24
CA SER A 27 -19.74 10.05 -34.20
C SER A 27 -20.29 10.04 -32.76
N LYS A 28 -21.59 10.29 -32.59
CA LYS A 28 -22.21 10.65 -31.29
C LYS A 28 -22.52 9.52 -30.30
N ASP A 29 -22.50 8.24 -30.68
CA ASP A 29 -23.09 7.18 -29.83
C ASP A 29 -22.21 5.91 -29.65
N GLY A 30 -20.88 6.04 -29.76
CA GLY A 30 -19.94 4.93 -29.56
C GLY A 30 -18.82 5.28 -28.57
N PRO A 31 -18.17 4.29 -27.93
CA PRO A 31 -17.05 4.54 -27.05
C PRO A 31 -15.93 5.27 -27.81
N ILE A 32 -15.48 6.40 -27.26
CA ILE A 32 -14.36 7.16 -27.79
C ILE A 32 -13.08 6.50 -27.24
N LEU A 33 -12.28 5.91 -28.12
CA LEU A 33 -10.93 5.49 -27.80
C LEU A 33 -10.03 6.73 -27.81
N ILE A 34 -9.54 7.12 -26.63
CA ILE A 34 -8.52 8.16 -26.51
C ILE A 34 -7.17 7.45 -26.47
N ASP A 35 -6.43 7.51 -27.57
CA ASP A 35 -5.06 7.04 -27.60
C ASP A 35 -4.17 8.10 -26.93
N LEU A 36 -3.40 7.70 -25.93
CA LEU A 36 -2.45 8.59 -25.28
C LEU A 36 -1.19 8.62 -26.14
N ASP A 37 -0.72 9.82 -26.48
CA ASP A 37 0.57 9.90 -27.14
C ASP A 37 1.68 9.35 -26.22
N PRO A 38 2.75 8.75 -26.78
CA PRO A 38 3.78 8.10 -25.97
C PRO A 38 4.39 9.00 -24.90
N LYS A 39 4.51 10.31 -25.16
CA LYS A 39 5.10 11.24 -24.19
C LYS A 39 4.17 11.44 -22.99
N THR A 40 2.86 11.53 -23.20
CA THR A 40 1.88 11.63 -22.11
C THR A 40 1.84 10.35 -21.29
N TRP A 41 1.93 9.18 -21.95
CA TRP A 41 2.03 7.89 -21.26
C TRP A 41 3.24 7.82 -20.32
N GLU A 42 4.43 8.15 -20.81
CA GLU A 42 5.65 8.17 -19.98
C GLU A 42 5.52 9.12 -18.78
N GLN A 43 4.88 10.29 -18.96
CA GLN A 43 4.64 11.22 -17.85
C GLN A 43 3.69 10.65 -16.80
N HIS A 44 2.70 9.85 -17.18
CA HIS A 44 1.85 9.16 -16.22
C HIS A 44 2.63 8.12 -15.44
N LEU A 45 3.46 7.31 -16.12
CA LEU A 45 4.32 6.33 -15.47
C LEU A 45 5.32 6.99 -14.51
N ASP A 46 5.90 8.13 -14.88
CA ASP A 46 6.81 8.90 -14.00
C ASP A 46 6.12 9.36 -12.72
N ARG A 47 4.88 9.88 -12.82
CA ARG A 47 4.10 10.32 -11.66
C ARG A 47 3.71 9.15 -10.76
N ILE A 48 3.33 8.02 -11.36
CA ILE A 48 3.05 6.79 -10.60
C ILE A 48 4.32 6.30 -9.91
N GLY A 49 5.48 6.31 -10.60
CA GLY A 49 6.77 5.96 -10.01
C GLY A 49 7.12 6.84 -8.80
N GLN A 50 6.83 8.14 -8.85
CA GLN A 50 6.98 9.04 -7.69
C GLN A 50 6.06 8.64 -6.53
N TRP A 51 4.80 8.31 -6.82
CA TRP A 51 3.85 7.84 -5.80
C TRP A 51 4.26 6.48 -5.19
N LEU A 52 4.76 5.55 -6.01
CA LEU A 52 5.31 4.27 -5.54
C LEU A 52 6.51 4.50 -4.62
N GLY A 53 7.31 5.54 -4.87
CA GLY A 53 8.38 5.97 -3.96
C GLY A 53 7.84 6.36 -2.58
N ASN A 54 6.76 7.15 -2.53
CA ASN A 54 6.10 7.51 -1.28
C ASN A 54 5.48 6.29 -0.59
N THR A 55 4.86 5.40 -1.36
CA THR A 55 4.27 4.15 -0.87
C THR A 55 5.33 3.25 -0.23
N LEU A 56 6.48 3.09 -0.90
CA LEU A 56 7.62 2.33 -0.40
C LEU A 56 8.13 2.93 0.93
N MET A 57 8.33 4.25 0.98
CA MET A 57 8.81 4.91 2.20
C MET A 57 7.82 4.79 3.36
N ALA A 58 6.53 4.96 3.11
CA ALA A 58 5.49 4.77 4.11
C ALA A 58 5.49 3.31 4.62
N GLN A 59 5.64 2.34 3.72
CA GLN A 59 5.65 0.93 4.07
C GLN A 59 6.92 0.51 4.84
N ILE A 60 8.08 1.04 4.49
CA ILE A 60 9.33 0.85 5.27
C ILE A 60 9.19 1.46 6.67
N SER A 61 8.63 2.67 6.77
CA SER A 61 8.38 3.33 8.06
C SER A 61 7.44 2.49 8.94
N TYR A 62 6.36 1.98 8.35
CA TYR A 62 5.43 1.10 9.02
C TYR A 62 6.09 -0.20 9.51
N HIS A 63 6.87 -0.86 8.66
CA HIS A 63 7.59 -2.07 9.03
C HIS A 63 8.57 -1.83 10.19
N GLN A 64 9.35 -0.75 10.14
CA GLN A 64 10.27 -0.41 11.23
C GLN A 64 9.51 -0.11 12.54
N LEU A 65 8.40 0.62 12.47
CA LEU A 65 7.57 0.87 13.64
C LEU A 65 6.98 -0.42 14.21
N ALA A 66 6.55 -1.36 13.36
CA ALA A 66 6.07 -2.67 13.79
C ALA A 66 7.16 -3.45 14.53
N GLN A 67 8.38 -3.50 13.98
CA GLN A 67 9.55 -4.12 14.62
C GLN A 67 9.86 -3.51 15.99
N ASP A 68 9.89 -2.16 16.05
CA ASP A 68 10.11 -1.44 17.29
C ASP A 68 9.03 -1.76 18.33
N THR A 69 7.77 -1.89 17.92
CA THR A 69 6.64 -2.24 18.78
C THR A 69 6.75 -3.67 19.32
N VAL A 70 7.14 -4.66 18.51
CA VAL A 70 7.35 -6.06 18.97
C VAL A 70 8.30 -6.12 20.16
N SER A 71 9.38 -5.33 20.15
CA SER A 71 10.41 -5.37 21.19
C SER A 71 9.96 -4.84 22.55
N LYS A 72 8.79 -4.17 22.62
CA LYS A 72 8.33 -3.45 23.80
C LYS A 72 7.10 -4.08 24.45
N ILE A 73 6.23 -4.69 23.63
CA ILE A 73 5.02 -5.35 24.13
C ILE A 73 5.38 -6.54 25.02
N GLN A 74 4.85 -6.55 26.24
CA GLN A 74 5.11 -7.61 27.21
C GLN A 74 4.20 -8.83 27.04
N GLU A 75 2.97 -8.62 26.60
CA GLU A 75 1.93 -9.64 26.44
C GLU A 75 2.31 -10.60 25.30
N PRO A 76 2.50 -11.91 25.58
CA PRO A 76 2.98 -12.85 24.58
C PRO A 76 2.08 -12.99 23.34
N HIS A 77 0.75 -12.98 23.53
CA HIS A 77 -0.20 -13.12 22.41
C HIS A 77 -0.20 -11.89 21.51
N ILE A 78 -0.17 -10.69 22.09
CA ILE A 78 -0.10 -9.43 21.34
C ILE A 78 1.23 -9.35 20.60
N ARG A 79 2.34 -9.66 21.28
CA ARG A 79 3.68 -9.67 20.68
C ARG A 79 3.77 -10.61 19.49
N GLN A 80 3.18 -11.81 19.59
CA GLN A 80 3.12 -12.74 18.47
C GLN A 80 2.33 -12.16 17.30
N ALA A 81 1.16 -11.58 17.54
CA ALA A 81 0.36 -10.98 16.49
C ALA A 81 1.08 -9.81 15.79
N ILE A 82 1.75 -8.92 16.54
CA ILE A 82 2.56 -7.85 15.94
C ILE A 82 3.77 -8.40 15.19
N THR A 83 4.33 -9.55 15.61
CA THR A 83 5.39 -10.25 14.87
C THR A 83 4.88 -10.73 13.50
N ASP A 84 3.68 -11.30 13.46
CA ASP A 84 3.06 -11.76 12.20
C ASP A 84 2.76 -10.57 11.27
N ILE A 85 2.24 -9.46 11.83
CA ILE A 85 2.03 -8.20 11.09
C ILE A 85 3.35 -7.64 10.55
N THR A 86 4.44 -7.74 11.33
CA THR A 86 5.78 -7.32 10.88
C THR A 86 6.23 -8.15 9.68
N PHE A 87 5.97 -9.46 9.68
CA PHE A 87 6.25 -10.33 8.55
C PHE A 87 5.43 -9.94 7.31
N HIS A 88 4.14 -9.68 7.45
CA HIS A 88 3.31 -9.16 6.36
C HIS A 88 3.87 -7.84 5.81
N ALA A 89 4.23 -6.91 6.70
CA ALA A 89 4.78 -5.62 6.34
C ALA A 89 6.08 -5.72 5.53
N ALA A 90 6.96 -6.68 5.84
CA ALA A 90 8.16 -6.93 5.06
C ALA A 90 7.84 -7.46 3.65
N ASN A 91 6.84 -8.34 3.52
CA ASN A 91 6.41 -8.83 2.20
C ASN A 91 5.80 -7.71 1.35
N HIS A 92 5.06 -6.78 1.96
CA HIS A 92 4.50 -5.63 1.27
C HIS A 92 5.58 -4.68 0.73
N ILE A 93 6.77 -4.59 1.34
CA ILE A 93 7.90 -3.82 0.79
C ILE A 93 8.30 -4.41 -0.57
N ARG A 94 8.49 -5.73 -0.64
CA ARG A 94 8.86 -6.43 -1.88
C ARG A 94 7.80 -6.26 -2.97
N ALA A 95 6.52 -6.27 -2.59
CA ALA A 95 5.44 -6.03 -3.53
C ALA A 95 5.49 -4.62 -4.14
N VAL A 96 5.91 -3.59 -3.39
CA VAL A 96 6.12 -2.24 -3.96
C VAL A 96 7.29 -2.22 -4.94
N GLU A 97 8.36 -2.97 -4.67
CA GLU A 97 9.48 -3.12 -5.60
C GLU A 97 9.05 -3.83 -6.90
N GLU A 98 8.18 -4.84 -6.79
CA GLU A 98 7.57 -5.49 -7.95
C GLU A 98 6.71 -4.52 -8.77
N LEU A 99 5.91 -3.67 -8.10
CA LEU A 99 5.09 -2.64 -8.76
C LEU A 99 5.92 -1.64 -9.57
N PHE A 100 7.14 -1.30 -9.13
CA PHE A 100 8.07 -0.48 -9.90
C PHE A 100 8.47 -1.16 -11.22
N SER A 101 8.71 -2.47 -11.16
CA SER A 101 9.12 -3.26 -12.33
C SER A 101 8.01 -3.34 -13.40
N LEU A 102 6.75 -3.35 -12.98
CA LEU A 102 5.59 -3.38 -13.90
C LEU A 102 5.45 -2.11 -14.75
N ILE A 103 5.96 -0.98 -14.28
CA ILE A 103 5.89 0.32 -14.98
C ILE A 103 7.23 0.70 -15.62
N ASP A 104 8.18 -0.23 -15.70
CA ASP A 104 9.55 0.01 -16.18
C ASP A 104 10.19 1.24 -15.51
N ARG A 105 10.06 1.32 -14.18
CA ARG A 105 10.71 2.34 -13.36
C ARG A 105 11.48 1.66 -12.23
N HIS A 106 12.40 2.41 -11.65
CA HIS A 106 13.15 1.96 -10.49
C HIS A 106 12.89 2.87 -9.29
N PRO A 107 12.93 2.32 -8.06
CA PRO A 107 12.87 3.15 -6.87
C PRO A 107 14.06 4.12 -6.87
N TYR A 108 13.77 5.41 -7.04
CA TYR A 108 14.77 6.49 -7.05
C TYR A 108 15.60 6.57 -5.75
N PHE A 109 15.15 5.91 -4.68
CA PHE A 109 15.70 6.04 -3.33
C PHE A 109 17.09 5.42 -3.14
N PHE A 110 17.47 4.37 -3.85
CA PHE A 110 18.69 3.62 -3.53
C PHE A 110 19.95 4.03 -4.31
N SER A 111 19.83 4.67 -5.48
CA SER A 111 20.99 4.89 -6.36
C SER A 111 21.77 6.17 -6.11
N GLN A 112 21.24 7.17 -5.38
CA GLN A 112 21.92 8.47 -5.21
C GLN A 112 21.88 9.10 -3.79
N TYR A 113 21.06 8.61 -2.85
CA TYR A 113 20.80 9.33 -1.58
C TYR A 113 20.73 8.43 -0.33
N GLY A 114 21.59 7.41 -0.24
CA GLY A 114 21.58 6.44 0.86
C GLY A 114 21.63 7.03 2.28
N GLY A 115 22.15 8.25 2.47
CA GLY A 115 22.13 8.96 3.75
C GLY A 115 20.85 9.77 4.04
N HIS A 116 20.20 10.35 3.01
CA HIS A 116 19.00 11.18 3.18
C HIS A 116 17.75 10.34 3.45
N ALA A 117 17.64 9.14 2.86
CA ALA A 117 16.51 8.25 3.08
C ALA A 117 16.39 7.85 4.57
N SER A 118 17.51 7.51 5.21
CA SER A 118 17.54 7.21 6.66
C SER A 118 17.19 8.42 7.52
N ALA A 119 17.62 9.62 7.14
CA ALA A 119 17.30 10.84 7.87
C ALA A 119 15.79 11.16 7.79
N MET A 120 15.20 11.09 6.58
CA MET A 120 13.77 11.29 6.36
C MET A 120 12.91 10.23 7.07
N LEU A 121 13.37 8.98 7.08
CA LEU A 121 12.72 7.89 7.82
C LEU A 121 12.71 8.19 9.33
N LYS A 122 13.86 8.58 9.88
CA LYS A 122 13.98 8.95 11.30
C LYS A 122 13.13 10.17 11.66
N GLU A 123 13.10 11.19 10.80
CA GLU A 123 12.28 12.39 11.01
C GLU A 123 10.78 12.05 11.03
N THR A 124 10.33 11.21 10.10
CA THR A 124 8.93 10.74 10.03
C THR A 124 8.53 9.97 11.29
N ILE A 125 9.38 9.04 11.73
CA ILE A 125 9.16 8.26 12.97
C ILE A 125 9.19 9.18 14.19
N SER A 126 10.09 10.16 14.24
CA SER A 126 10.20 11.09 15.36
C SER A 126 9.01 12.05 15.44
N GLY A 127 8.51 12.53 14.30
CA GLY A 127 7.31 13.37 14.23
C GLY A 127 6.07 12.65 14.74
N LEU A 128 5.92 11.36 14.42
CA LEU A 128 4.83 10.51 14.94
C LEU A 128 4.92 10.31 16.46
N LYS A 129 6.14 10.15 17.01
CA LYS A 129 6.36 10.03 18.47
C LYS A 129 6.01 11.30 19.23
N GLY A 130 6.19 12.49 18.63
CA GLY A 130 5.91 13.78 19.27
C GLY A 130 4.42 14.14 19.40
N MET A 131 3.54 13.53 18.59
CA MET A 131 2.14 13.97 18.47
C MET A 131 1.23 13.52 19.62
N LEU A 132 1.66 12.59 20.48
CA LEU A 132 0.81 11.97 21.51
C LEU A 132 1.08 12.45 22.94
N GLY A 133 1.66 13.65 23.11
CA GLY A 133 1.51 14.46 24.33
C GLY A 133 1.76 13.73 25.66
N GLY A 134 2.95 13.16 25.87
CA GLY A 134 3.46 12.81 27.21
C GLY A 134 2.78 11.67 27.98
N ALA A 135 1.68 11.09 27.49
CA ALA A 135 1.09 9.88 28.05
C ALA A 135 2.00 8.66 27.77
N GLN A 136 2.27 7.85 28.80
CA GLN A 136 3.18 6.70 28.74
C GLN A 136 2.37 5.38 28.69
N GLY A 137 2.81 4.40 27.89
CA GLY A 137 2.26 3.02 27.88
C GLY A 137 2.29 2.33 26.52
N ASP A 138 2.30 1.00 26.51
CA ASP A 138 2.36 0.14 25.32
C ASP A 138 1.21 0.38 24.32
N TRP A 139 0.02 0.75 24.80
CA TRP A 139 -1.14 1.07 23.96
C TRP A 139 -0.88 2.25 23.00
N GLN A 140 -0.02 3.20 23.38
CA GLN A 140 0.33 4.35 22.55
C GLN A 140 1.10 3.92 21.30
N MET A 141 1.95 2.91 21.42
CA MET A 141 2.71 2.37 20.30
C MET A 141 1.81 1.62 19.33
N LEU A 142 0.84 0.85 19.86
CA LEU A 142 -0.21 0.22 19.06
C LEU A 142 -1.07 1.27 18.34
N HIS A 143 -1.41 2.38 19.00
CA HIS A 143 -2.12 3.49 18.34
C HIS A 143 -1.31 4.15 17.22
N GLN A 144 -0.01 4.39 17.42
CA GLN A 144 0.87 4.89 16.36
C GLN A 144 0.97 3.89 15.20
N LEU A 145 1.06 2.59 15.51
CA LEU A 145 1.09 1.53 14.52
C LEU A 145 -0.22 1.50 13.71
N LEU A 146 -1.36 1.68 14.37
CA LEU A 146 -2.69 1.78 13.76
C LEU A 146 -2.77 2.94 12.76
N LEU A 147 -2.36 4.14 13.16
CA LEU A 147 -2.36 5.33 12.30
C LEU A 147 -1.43 5.15 11.09
N THR A 148 -0.26 4.56 11.32
CA THR A 148 0.71 4.32 10.25
C THR A 148 0.22 3.23 9.28
N ASN A 149 -0.47 2.21 9.78
CA ASN A 149 -1.13 1.21 8.93
C ASN A 149 -2.19 1.87 8.02
N MET A 150 -3.04 2.76 8.56
CA MET A 150 -4.02 3.50 7.76
C MET A 150 -3.37 4.33 6.64
N ASN A 151 -2.26 5.01 6.93
CA ASN A 151 -1.54 5.77 5.93
C ASN A 151 -1.01 4.87 4.80
N THR A 152 -0.43 3.72 5.15
CA THR A 152 0.04 2.75 4.13
C THR A 152 -1.10 2.10 3.36
N LEU A 153 -2.23 1.78 4.02
CA LEU A 153 -3.44 1.29 3.37
C LEU A 153 -3.94 2.27 2.31
N GLY A 154 -4.02 3.56 2.65
CA GLY A 154 -4.38 4.62 1.71
C GLY A 154 -3.41 4.71 0.53
N ALA A 155 -2.10 4.55 0.78
CA ALA A 155 -1.09 4.55 -0.27
C ALA A 155 -1.29 3.40 -1.28
N PHE A 156 -1.49 2.17 -0.79
CA PHE A 156 -1.79 1.01 -1.64
C PHE A 156 -3.12 1.14 -2.37
N ALA A 157 -4.16 1.69 -1.72
CA ALA A 157 -5.45 1.92 -2.36
C ALA A 157 -5.34 2.90 -3.54
N VAL A 158 -4.61 4.00 -3.40
CA VAL A 158 -4.35 4.92 -4.54
C VAL A 158 -3.57 4.21 -5.66
N THR A 159 -2.59 3.37 -5.32
CA THR A 159 -1.85 2.59 -6.31
C THR A 159 -2.76 1.59 -7.05
N GLU A 160 -3.67 0.91 -6.37
CA GLU A 160 -4.69 0.06 -7.00
C GLU A 160 -5.52 0.86 -8.01
N GLN A 161 -5.96 2.06 -7.63
CA GLN A 161 -6.72 2.94 -8.53
C GLN A 161 -5.91 3.37 -9.76
N PHE A 162 -4.59 3.51 -9.68
CA PHE A 162 -3.75 3.71 -10.87
C PHE A 162 -3.74 2.51 -11.80
N GLY A 163 -3.69 1.29 -11.24
CA GLY A 163 -3.83 0.05 -12.01
C GLY A 163 -5.14 0.02 -12.80
N LEU A 164 -6.25 0.36 -12.15
CA LEU A 164 -7.57 0.44 -12.78
C LEU A 164 -7.64 1.56 -13.84
N LEU A 165 -7.13 2.75 -13.53
CA LEU A 165 -7.18 3.90 -14.42
C LEU A 165 -6.38 3.69 -15.72
N LEU A 166 -5.23 3.02 -15.63
CA LEU A 166 -4.35 2.78 -16.78
C LEU A 166 -4.58 1.42 -17.45
N GLY A 167 -5.51 0.61 -16.94
CA GLY A 167 -5.75 -0.76 -17.45
C GLY A 167 -4.59 -1.73 -17.18
N LEU A 168 -3.78 -1.48 -16.16
CA LEU A 168 -2.67 -2.32 -15.72
C LEU A 168 -3.15 -3.31 -14.66
N SER A 169 -3.76 -4.39 -15.10
CA SER A 169 -4.44 -5.37 -14.23
C SER A 169 -3.52 -6.01 -13.17
N GLU A 170 -2.25 -6.13 -13.48
CA GLU A 170 -1.19 -6.70 -12.67
C GLU A 170 -0.96 -5.86 -11.39
N ILE A 171 -1.07 -4.53 -11.50
CA ILE A 171 -1.02 -3.63 -10.34
C ILE A 171 -2.18 -3.94 -9.39
N THR A 172 -3.40 -4.10 -9.90
CA THR A 172 -4.57 -4.43 -9.08
C THR A 172 -4.43 -5.82 -8.44
N GLN A 173 -3.90 -6.81 -9.16
CA GLN A 173 -3.67 -8.17 -8.64
C GLN A 173 -2.67 -8.19 -7.47
N ILE A 174 -1.66 -7.32 -7.48
CA ILE A 174 -0.70 -7.19 -6.39
C ILE A 174 -1.29 -6.40 -5.21
N THR A 175 -1.95 -5.27 -5.50
CA THR A 175 -2.37 -4.32 -4.46
C THR A 175 -3.61 -4.79 -3.68
N LEU A 176 -4.56 -5.47 -4.32
CA LEU A 176 -5.82 -5.86 -3.68
C LEU A 176 -5.63 -6.83 -2.50
N PRO A 177 -4.83 -7.92 -2.60
CA PRO A 177 -4.54 -8.78 -1.45
C PRO A 177 -3.86 -8.04 -0.29
N ILE A 178 -2.98 -7.08 -0.60
CA ILE A 178 -2.29 -6.26 0.39
C ILE A 178 -3.27 -5.36 1.14
N ILE A 179 -4.19 -4.72 0.42
CA ILE A 179 -5.25 -3.89 1.01
C ILE A 179 -6.09 -4.72 1.98
N HIS A 180 -6.51 -5.92 1.57
CA HIS A 180 -7.29 -6.82 2.42
C HIS A 180 -6.51 -7.27 3.67
N GLN A 181 -5.22 -7.63 3.51
CA GLN A 181 -4.38 -8.00 4.65
C GLN A 181 -4.21 -6.82 5.62
N LYS A 182 -3.95 -5.61 5.11
CA LYS A 182 -3.82 -4.40 5.93
C LYS A 182 -5.10 -4.05 6.68
N GLN A 183 -6.26 -4.27 6.09
CA GLN A 183 -7.55 -4.11 6.78
C GLN A 183 -7.71 -5.14 7.91
N THR A 184 -7.27 -6.37 7.69
CA THR A 184 -7.27 -7.41 8.73
C THR A 184 -6.31 -7.03 9.86
N ASP A 185 -5.08 -6.66 9.53
CA ASP A 185 -4.06 -6.21 10.49
C ASP A 185 -4.55 -4.99 11.28
N GLN A 186 -5.28 -4.05 10.64
CA GLN A 186 -5.90 -2.89 11.29
C GLN A 186 -6.85 -3.30 12.42
N LEU A 187 -7.72 -4.28 12.17
CA LEU A 187 -8.68 -4.76 13.16
C LEU A 187 -7.97 -5.39 14.35
N VAL A 188 -6.97 -6.22 14.08
CA VAL A 188 -6.13 -6.88 15.10
C VAL A 188 -5.40 -5.85 15.96
N ILE A 189 -4.74 -4.86 15.34
CA ILE A 189 -4.06 -3.79 16.09
C ILE A 189 -5.05 -2.99 16.94
N ASN A 190 -6.23 -2.68 16.41
CA ASN A 190 -7.24 -1.92 17.13
C ASN A 190 -7.78 -2.70 18.34
N GLU A 191 -8.03 -4.01 18.20
CA GLU A 191 -8.45 -4.86 19.30
C GLU A 191 -7.43 -4.87 20.45
N TYR A 192 -6.15 -5.11 20.13
CA TYR A 192 -5.09 -5.13 21.15
C TYR A 192 -4.78 -3.75 21.73
N MET A 193 -4.91 -2.68 20.94
CA MET A 193 -4.80 -1.33 21.45
C MET A 193 -5.88 -1.07 22.51
N LEU A 194 -7.12 -1.49 22.27
CA LEU A 194 -8.23 -1.34 23.22
C LEU A 194 -8.05 -2.21 24.46
N GLU A 195 -7.55 -3.44 24.31
CA GLU A 195 -7.19 -4.32 25.42
C GLU A 195 -6.14 -3.65 26.33
N MET A 196 -5.02 -3.22 25.75
CA MET A 196 -3.93 -2.58 26.49
C MET A 196 -4.35 -1.26 27.12
N ALA A 197 -5.08 -0.41 26.38
CA ALA A 197 -5.58 0.86 26.92
C ALA A 197 -6.49 0.62 28.14
N SER A 198 -7.37 -0.39 28.07
CA SER A 198 -8.26 -0.73 29.18
C SER A 198 -7.47 -1.20 30.40
N ILE A 199 -6.45 -2.03 30.21
CA ILE A 199 -5.58 -2.50 31.30
C ILE A 199 -4.82 -1.33 31.92
N SER A 200 -4.18 -0.47 31.12
CA SER A 200 -3.43 0.68 31.61
C SER A 200 -4.31 1.66 32.42
N ILE A 201 -5.54 1.93 31.95
CA ILE A 201 -6.47 2.84 32.63
C ILE A 201 -6.94 2.24 33.96
N VAL A 202 -7.36 0.97 33.96
CA VAL A 202 -7.96 0.34 35.14
C VAL A 202 -6.91 0.05 36.22
N TYR A 203 -5.75 -0.47 35.83
CA TYR A 203 -4.74 -0.94 36.78
C TYR A 203 -3.65 0.10 37.09
N GLN A 204 -3.69 1.28 36.44
CA GLN A 204 -2.62 2.29 36.52
C GLN A 204 -1.22 1.72 36.26
N GLN A 205 -1.15 0.60 35.55
CA GLN A 205 0.11 -0.02 35.18
C GLN A 205 0.62 0.70 33.94
N ASN A 206 1.82 1.27 34.06
CA ASN A 206 2.67 1.55 32.91
C ASN A 206 3.21 0.20 32.43
N ILE A 207 2.36 -0.55 31.72
CA ILE A 207 2.82 -1.68 30.91
C ILE A 207 3.42 -1.09 29.64
#